data_AF-A0A3D6A3I8-F1
#
_entry.id   AF-A0A3D6A3I8-F1
#
_cell.length_a   1.000
_cell.length_b   1.000
_cell.length_c   1.000
_cell.angle_alpha   90.00
_cell.angle_beta   90.00
_cell.angle_gamma   90.00
#
_symmetry.space_group_name_H-M   'P 1'
#
loop_
_entity.id
_entity.type
_entity.pdbx_description
1 polymer ?
#
loop_
_entity_poly.entity_id
_entity_poly.type
_entity_poly.pdbx_seq_one_letter_code
_entity_poly.pdbx_strand_id
1 'polypeptide(L)'
;MVRIFPIFACLISVNTSMFAVNQLEFFESRIRPVLAENCYECHNSLNKAKSGLKLDYKQGLLQGGERGPAISLKMPKESLLLQVIRHQVRNVKMPKGGPKLSERIIKDFEQWIYDGAFDPRKSPPSAEQFARETSWERIREKRKLWWSFQPILEVKTSLADNKHPVDQFLLDKMIPFGLKPNGNANYHSILRRLSFALTGLPPTLDQQNLFITLSKENIDIAIEKLTDDLLRSPQFGERWARHWMDWVRYADSHGSEGDPKIPNAFRYRNYLIRALNQDVSFDQLVLEHIAGDLLEKPRINNALGINESAIGTAQFRFVLHGFAPTDALDEHVRFTDDQIDAVTKTFLGLTVSCARCHHHKFDAISQDDYYALFGILSNGRPAQKVIDDPSIINEFNSELSSLKLQIKNEFVRSWMRIDIENELKNNTKKTPSDQTLDFLMPWKKLYSLKDQEFSKEWVRLNKQVKESEARLESRRKNFNKNYWNLGEQEAYKIWKKSGIGLS
;
A
#
# COMPACT_ATOMS: atom_id res chain seq x y z
N MET A 1 -35.00 16.71 84.27
CA MET A 1 -35.25 15.33 83.82
C MET A 1 -35.40 15.32 82.31
N VAL A 2 -34.31 15.19 81.54
CA VAL A 2 -34.27 14.60 80.17
C VAL A 2 -32.80 14.21 79.93
N ARG A 3 -32.56 12.94 79.61
CA ARG A 3 -31.26 12.37 79.23
C ARG A 3 -31.03 12.61 77.73
N ILE A 4 -29.84 13.07 77.32
CA ILE A 4 -29.41 13.06 75.92
C ILE A 4 -28.30 12.02 75.76
N PHE A 5 -28.57 10.99 74.96
CA PHE A 5 -27.62 10.00 74.46
C PHE A 5 -26.96 10.53 73.17
N PRO A 6 -25.65 10.41 72.95
CA PRO A 6 -25.08 10.59 71.63
C PRO A 6 -25.07 9.26 70.87
N ILE A 7 -25.74 9.23 69.72
CA ILE A 7 -25.54 8.23 68.67
C ILE A 7 -24.38 8.73 67.82
N PHE A 8 -23.22 8.06 67.89
CA PHE A 8 -22.09 8.30 67.00
C PHE A 8 -21.57 6.94 66.53
N ALA A 9 -22.05 6.46 65.38
CA ALA A 9 -21.39 5.45 64.56
C ALA A 9 -22.22 5.17 63.29
N CYS A 10 -21.90 5.82 62.17
CA CYS A 10 -21.94 5.20 60.83
C CYS A 10 -21.41 6.19 59.77
N LEU A 11 -20.09 6.26 59.53
CA LEU A 11 -19.51 7.03 58.42
C LEU A 11 -18.09 6.53 58.06
N ILE A 12 -17.92 5.22 57.82
CA ILE A 12 -16.63 4.65 57.37
C ILE A 12 -16.75 3.78 56.11
N SER A 13 -17.95 3.49 55.59
CA SER A 13 -18.14 2.49 54.52
C SER A 13 -18.09 3.00 53.06
N VAL A 14 -17.85 4.29 52.80
CA VAL A 14 -17.90 4.84 51.42
C VAL A 14 -16.53 4.99 50.74
N ASN A 15 -15.43 5.13 51.48
CA ASN A 15 -14.10 5.38 50.89
C ASN A 15 -13.40 4.14 50.32
N THR A 16 -13.70 2.94 50.81
CA THR A 16 -13.05 1.70 50.35
C THR A 16 -13.48 1.28 48.94
N SER A 17 -14.70 1.60 48.54
CA SER A 17 -15.23 1.20 47.23
C SER A 17 -14.62 2.00 46.07
N MET A 18 -14.40 3.32 46.23
CA MET A 18 -13.78 4.14 45.17
C MET A 18 -12.29 3.79 44.97
N PHE A 19 -11.57 3.49 46.05
CA PHE A 19 -10.15 3.14 45.96
C PHE A 19 -9.93 1.79 45.26
N ALA A 20 -10.76 0.78 45.55
CA ALA A 20 -10.70 -0.53 44.89
C ALA A 20 -11.07 -0.49 43.39
N VAL A 21 -12.07 0.34 43.01
CA VAL A 21 -12.46 0.54 41.61
C VAL A 21 -11.31 1.18 40.81
N ASN A 22 -10.63 2.18 41.38
CA ASN A 22 -9.49 2.84 40.74
C ASN A 22 -8.30 1.88 40.55
N GLN A 23 -7.98 1.05 41.56
CA GLN A 23 -6.90 0.06 41.45
C GLN A 23 -7.17 -1.03 40.40
N LEU A 24 -8.41 -1.51 40.31
CA LEU A 24 -8.81 -2.49 39.29
C LEU A 24 -8.70 -1.91 37.89
N GLU A 25 -9.24 -0.71 37.67
CA GLU A 25 -9.16 -0.01 36.38
C GLU A 25 -7.70 0.24 35.98
N PHE A 26 -6.87 0.71 36.91
CA PHE A 26 -5.45 0.93 36.67
C PHE A 26 -4.75 -0.36 36.23
N PHE A 27 -4.99 -1.47 36.95
CA PHE A 27 -4.39 -2.75 36.62
C PHE A 27 -4.83 -3.27 35.24
N GLU A 28 -6.15 -3.28 34.97
CA GLU A 28 -6.72 -3.83 33.73
C GLU A 28 -6.38 -2.97 32.50
N SER A 29 -6.24 -1.65 32.65
CA SER A 29 -5.94 -0.74 31.53
C SER A 29 -4.45 -0.47 31.33
N ARG A 30 -3.62 -0.49 32.39
CA ARG A 30 -2.21 -0.06 32.33
C ARG A 30 -1.21 -1.20 32.49
N ILE A 31 -1.52 -2.22 33.29
CA ILE A 31 -0.54 -3.24 33.69
C ILE A 31 -0.76 -4.56 32.95
N ARG A 32 -1.93 -5.17 33.12
CA ARG A 32 -2.28 -6.47 32.53
C ARG A 32 -2.05 -6.51 31.02
N PRO A 33 -2.40 -5.49 30.23
CA PRO A 33 -2.20 -5.54 28.79
C PRO A 33 -0.73 -5.56 28.39
N VAL A 34 0.16 -4.97 29.19
CA VAL A 34 1.61 -5.00 28.92
C VAL A 34 2.18 -6.38 29.27
N LEU A 35 1.74 -6.96 30.39
CA LEU A 35 2.13 -8.31 30.78
C LEU A 35 1.67 -9.36 29.75
N ALA A 36 0.44 -9.26 29.26
CA ALA A 36 -0.11 -10.16 28.26
C ALA A 36 0.68 -10.09 26.94
N GLU A 37 0.94 -8.89 26.46
CA GLU A 37 1.57 -8.65 25.16
C GLU A 37 3.09 -8.88 25.17
N ASN A 38 3.78 -8.62 26.29
CA ASN A 38 5.25 -8.60 26.33
C ASN A 38 5.87 -9.67 27.23
N CYS A 39 5.07 -10.39 28.03
CA CYS A 39 5.62 -11.27 29.07
C CYS A 39 5.05 -12.71 29.01
N TYR A 40 3.75 -12.90 28.75
CA TYR A 40 3.11 -14.22 28.86
C TYR A 40 3.58 -15.25 27.84
N GLU A 41 4.15 -14.81 26.70
CA GLU A 41 4.74 -15.73 25.74
C GLU A 41 5.84 -16.61 26.36
N CYS A 42 6.54 -16.09 27.37
CA CYS A 42 7.66 -16.78 28.03
C CYS A 42 7.48 -17.03 29.55
N HIS A 43 6.59 -16.28 30.20
CA HIS A 43 6.43 -16.26 31.67
C HIS A 43 4.97 -16.41 32.08
N ASN A 44 4.43 -17.61 31.88
CA ASN A 44 3.07 -18.01 32.22
C ASN A 44 3.04 -19.29 33.06
N SER A 45 1.89 -19.57 33.66
CA SER A 45 1.67 -20.69 34.56
C SER A 45 1.26 -22.00 33.88
N LEU A 46 0.92 -21.97 32.59
CA LEU A 46 0.37 -23.10 31.84
C LEU A 46 1.43 -23.96 31.18
N ASN A 47 2.27 -23.38 30.31
CA ASN A 47 3.16 -24.16 29.45
C ASN A 47 4.59 -23.60 29.34
N LYS A 48 4.84 -22.35 29.72
CA LYS A 48 6.16 -21.72 29.61
C LYS A 48 6.45 -20.82 30.82
N ALA A 49 7.32 -21.28 31.70
CA ALA A 49 7.82 -20.50 32.84
C ALA A 49 9.35 -20.40 32.76
N LYS A 50 9.88 -19.56 31.86
CA LYS A 50 11.33 -19.38 31.76
C LYS A 50 11.89 -18.89 33.10
N SER A 51 12.95 -19.56 33.60
CA SER A 51 13.53 -19.35 34.93
C SER A 51 12.52 -19.51 36.07
N GLY A 52 11.51 -20.38 35.89
CA GLY A 52 10.46 -20.64 36.87
C GLY A 52 9.46 -19.49 37.08
N LEU A 53 9.60 -18.37 36.37
CA LEU A 53 8.82 -17.15 36.60
C LEU A 53 7.45 -17.19 35.91
N LYS A 54 6.40 -16.88 36.69
CA LYS A 54 4.99 -16.81 36.24
C LYS A 54 4.41 -15.42 36.53
N LEU A 55 3.89 -14.74 35.51
CA LEU A 55 3.42 -13.34 35.63
C LEU A 55 1.90 -13.17 35.40
N ASP A 56 1.22 -14.27 35.14
CA ASP A 56 -0.19 -14.35 34.75
C ASP A 56 -1.17 -14.44 35.94
N TYR A 57 -0.68 -14.46 37.18
CA TYR A 57 -1.45 -14.39 38.41
C TYR A 57 -0.62 -13.81 39.57
N LYS A 58 -1.29 -13.27 40.59
CA LYS A 58 -0.68 -12.49 41.69
C LYS A 58 0.40 -13.25 42.45
N GLN A 59 0.11 -14.48 42.86
CA GLN A 59 1.03 -15.26 43.68
C GLN A 59 2.31 -15.64 42.90
N GLY A 60 2.22 -15.80 41.57
CA GLY A 60 3.39 -16.02 40.72
C GLY A 60 4.36 -14.84 40.72
N LEU A 61 3.85 -13.60 40.69
CA LEU A 61 4.66 -12.37 40.79
C LEU A 61 5.38 -12.26 42.13
N LEU A 62 4.68 -12.58 43.22
CA LEU A 62 5.22 -12.50 44.59
C LEU A 62 6.23 -13.60 44.89
N GLN A 63 6.00 -14.83 44.43
CA GLN A 63 6.94 -15.93 44.59
C GLN A 63 8.17 -15.74 43.69
N GLY A 64 7.94 -15.23 42.47
CA GLY A 64 8.98 -15.02 41.47
C GLY A 64 9.52 -16.33 40.88
N GLY A 65 10.75 -16.28 40.40
CA GLY A 65 11.42 -17.40 39.74
C GLY A 65 12.70 -17.83 40.47
N GLU A 66 13.63 -18.44 39.75
CA GLU A 66 14.94 -18.91 40.28
C GLU A 66 15.79 -17.76 40.87
N ARG A 67 15.50 -16.50 40.49
CA ARG A 67 16.17 -15.29 40.99
C ARG A 67 15.44 -14.61 42.15
N GLY A 68 14.43 -15.27 42.71
CA GLY A 68 13.58 -14.74 43.77
C GLY A 68 12.37 -13.95 43.26
N PRO A 69 11.67 -13.24 44.18
CA PRO A 69 10.44 -12.49 43.89
C PRO A 69 10.58 -11.51 42.73
N ALA A 70 9.58 -11.47 41.85
CA ALA A 70 9.58 -10.49 40.76
C ALA A 70 9.24 -9.09 41.27
N ILE A 71 8.35 -9.00 42.25
CA ILE A 71 7.92 -7.76 42.90
C ILE A 71 8.16 -7.83 44.42
N SER A 72 8.59 -6.72 45.00
CA SER A 72 8.75 -6.56 46.45
C SER A 72 7.80 -5.48 46.95
N LEU A 73 6.79 -5.87 47.72
CA LEU A 73 5.86 -4.91 48.34
C LEU A 73 6.50 -4.12 49.49
N LYS A 74 7.57 -4.65 50.09
CA LYS A 74 8.32 -3.96 51.16
C LYS A 74 9.27 -2.93 50.59
N MET A 75 9.89 -3.23 49.44
CA MET A 75 10.84 -2.36 48.76
C MET A 75 10.47 -2.22 47.28
N PRO A 76 9.38 -1.49 46.95
CA PRO A 76 8.86 -1.37 45.58
C PRO A 76 9.92 -1.03 44.53
N LYS A 77 10.78 -0.05 44.84
CA LYS A 77 11.85 0.43 43.94
C LYS A 77 12.93 -0.62 43.64
N GLU A 78 13.11 -1.59 44.52
CA GLU A 78 14.09 -2.68 44.38
C GLU A 78 13.49 -3.92 43.73
N SER A 79 12.23 -3.88 43.31
CA SER A 79 11.58 -4.99 42.61
C SER A 79 12.39 -5.41 41.38
N LEU A 80 12.73 -6.69 41.31
CA LEU A 80 13.52 -7.25 40.21
C LEU A 80 12.86 -7.00 38.85
N LEU A 81 11.52 -7.06 38.78
CA LEU A 81 10.75 -6.73 37.59
C LEU A 81 11.09 -5.32 37.07
N LEU A 82 11.11 -4.31 37.95
CA LEU A 82 11.45 -2.94 37.57
C LEU A 82 12.89 -2.83 37.06
N GLN A 83 13.85 -3.46 37.74
CA GLN A 83 15.25 -3.44 37.33
C GLN A 83 15.43 -4.09 35.94
N VAL A 84 14.73 -5.20 35.68
CA VAL A 84 14.80 -5.94 34.42
C VAL A 84 14.14 -5.18 33.27
N ILE A 85 12.96 -4.58 33.46
CA ILE A 85 12.31 -3.78 32.40
C ILE A 85 12.99 -2.42 32.18
N ARG A 86 13.71 -1.89 33.19
CA ARG A 86 14.61 -0.74 33.06
C ARG A 86 15.95 -1.08 32.40
N HIS A 87 16.21 -2.37 32.13
CA HIS A 87 17.45 -2.89 31.57
C HIS A 87 18.69 -2.64 32.46
N GLN A 88 18.50 -2.60 33.77
CA GLN A 88 19.57 -2.38 34.77
C GLN A 88 20.29 -3.67 35.16
N VAL A 89 19.69 -4.84 34.92
CA VAL A 89 20.30 -6.14 35.20
C VAL A 89 21.09 -6.64 33.99
N ARG A 90 22.39 -6.88 34.19
CA ARG A 90 23.28 -7.39 33.13
C ARG A 90 22.77 -8.75 32.62
N ASN A 91 22.72 -8.92 31.31
CA ASN A 91 22.28 -10.14 30.60
C ASN A 91 20.83 -10.56 30.86
N VAL A 92 20.02 -9.74 31.53
CA VAL A 92 18.61 -10.03 31.83
C VAL A 92 17.78 -8.78 31.52
N LYS A 93 17.45 -8.61 30.25
CA LYS A 93 16.66 -7.49 29.73
C LYS A 93 15.36 -8.02 29.15
N MET A 94 14.24 -7.41 29.55
CA MET A 94 12.92 -7.72 29.01
C MET A 94 12.28 -6.46 28.39
N PRO A 95 11.45 -6.60 27.34
CA PRO A 95 11.08 -7.84 26.65
C PRO A 95 12.24 -8.45 25.83
N LYS A 96 12.40 -9.77 25.82
CA LYS A 96 13.50 -10.44 25.11
C LYS A 96 13.29 -10.34 23.59
N GLY A 97 14.24 -9.75 22.87
CA GLY A 97 14.13 -9.55 21.40
C GLY A 97 13.14 -8.46 20.99
N GLY A 98 12.63 -7.69 21.96
CA GLY A 98 11.77 -6.53 21.75
C GLY A 98 12.44 -5.22 22.18
N PRO A 99 11.87 -4.05 21.80
CA PRO A 99 12.34 -2.76 22.28
C PRO A 99 12.12 -2.62 23.79
N LYS A 100 12.93 -1.78 24.45
CA LYS A 100 12.70 -1.39 25.85
C LYS A 100 11.31 -0.75 25.97
N LEU A 101 10.59 -1.07 27.04
CA LEU A 101 9.31 -0.43 27.34
C LEU A 101 9.50 1.08 27.52
N SER A 102 8.51 1.88 27.13
CA SER A 102 8.56 3.33 27.27
C SER A 102 8.64 3.75 28.74
N GLU A 103 9.27 4.90 29.01
CA GLU A 103 9.40 5.41 30.38
C GLU A 103 8.04 5.64 31.04
N ARG A 104 6.98 5.97 30.27
CA ARG A 104 5.61 6.05 30.79
C ARG A 104 5.10 4.70 31.29
N ILE A 105 5.30 3.63 30.52
CA ILE A 105 4.90 2.27 30.93
C ILE A 105 5.70 1.84 32.17
N ILE A 106 7.01 2.08 32.18
CA ILE A 106 7.86 1.75 33.35
C ILE A 106 7.38 2.49 34.60
N LYS A 107 7.01 3.78 34.46
CA LYS A 107 6.42 4.56 35.56
C LYS A 107 5.07 4.00 36.01
N ASP A 108 4.22 3.52 35.10
CA ASP A 108 2.97 2.86 35.47
C ASP A 108 3.22 1.60 36.30
N PHE A 109 4.22 0.77 35.93
CA PHE A 109 4.64 -0.39 36.73
C PHE A 109 5.22 0.02 38.10
N GLU A 110 6.02 1.08 38.14
CA GLU A 110 6.58 1.59 39.39
C GLU A 110 5.49 2.07 40.34
N GLN A 111 4.54 2.86 39.82
CA GLN A 111 3.39 3.34 40.58
C GLN A 111 2.53 2.18 41.07
N TRP A 112 2.20 1.23 40.19
CA TRP A 112 1.41 0.06 40.54
C TRP A 112 2.03 -0.77 41.67
N ILE A 113 3.34 -1.02 41.63
CA ILE A 113 4.03 -1.77 42.69
C ILE A 113 4.08 -0.94 43.98
N TYR A 114 4.31 0.37 43.88
CA TYR A 114 4.28 1.28 45.02
C TYR A 114 2.91 1.28 45.72
N ASP A 115 1.82 1.21 44.96
CA ASP A 115 0.44 1.17 45.46
C ASP A 115 -0.01 -0.22 45.95
N GLY A 116 0.94 -1.13 46.16
CA GLY A 116 0.69 -2.46 46.72
C GLY A 116 0.45 -3.57 45.68
N ALA A 117 0.73 -3.29 44.41
CA ALA A 117 0.61 -4.22 43.27
C ALA A 117 -0.74 -4.95 43.26
N PHE A 118 -1.84 -4.18 43.25
CA PHE A 118 -3.18 -4.75 43.15
C PHE A 118 -3.29 -5.64 41.91
N ASP A 119 -3.71 -6.89 42.10
CA ASP A 119 -3.89 -7.85 41.03
C ASP A 119 -5.12 -8.73 41.37
N PRO A 120 -6.20 -8.67 40.57
CA PRO A 120 -7.42 -9.43 40.84
C PRO A 120 -7.26 -10.94 40.57
N ARG A 121 -6.17 -11.38 39.93
CA ARG A 121 -5.95 -12.76 39.49
C ARG A 121 -5.32 -13.57 40.62
N LYS A 122 -6.16 -14.09 41.51
CA LYS A 122 -5.72 -14.82 42.71
C LYS A 122 -5.16 -16.22 42.43
N SER A 123 -5.53 -16.81 41.30
CA SER A 123 -5.16 -18.19 40.91
C SER A 123 -4.63 -18.20 39.47
N PRO A 124 -3.82 -19.22 39.10
CA PRO A 124 -3.45 -19.45 37.71
C PRO A 124 -4.68 -19.44 36.79
N PRO A 125 -4.63 -18.78 35.62
CA PRO A 125 -5.73 -18.80 34.67
C PRO A 125 -5.97 -20.21 34.10
N SER A 126 -7.21 -20.50 33.71
CA SER A 126 -7.49 -21.67 32.87
C SER A 126 -6.87 -21.51 31.47
N ALA A 127 -6.76 -22.61 30.72
CA ALA A 127 -6.28 -22.56 29.34
C ALA A 127 -7.11 -21.61 28.47
N GLU A 128 -8.44 -21.62 28.64
CA GLU A 128 -9.37 -20.75 27.91
C GLU A 128 -9.22 -19.28 28.32
N GLN A 129 -9.06 -19.01 29.63
CA GLN A 129 -8.85 -17.65 30.13
C GLN A 129 -7.53 -17.06 29.62
N PHE A 130 -6.47 -17.86 29.62
CA PHE A 130 -5.17 -17.46 29.09
C PHE A 130 -5.24 -17.22 27.59
N ALA A 131 -5.82 -18.16 26.83
CA ALA A 131 -5.99 -18.03 25.38
C ALA A 131 -6.76 -16.76 25.00
N ARG A 132 -7.81 -16.42 25.75
CA ARG A 132 -8.56 -15.17 25.54
C ARG A 132 -7.72 -13.93 25.83
N GLU A 133 -6.90 -13.95 26.89
CA GLU A 133 -6.08 -12.81 27.29
C GLU A 133 -4.92 -12.55 26.33
N THR A 134 -4.34 -13.63 25.78
CA THR A 134 -3.25 -13.56 24.80
C THR A 134 -3.74 -13.67 23.37
N SER A 135 -5.06 -13.65 23.14
CA SER A 135 -5.65 -13.76 21.81
C SER A 135 -5.23 -12.58 20.94
N TRP A 136 -5.08 -12.85 19.65
CA TRP A 136 -4.81 -11.81 18.68
C TRP A 136 -5.94 -10.76 18.67
N GLU A 137 -7.19 -11.18 18.79
CA GLU A 137 -8.36 -10.29 18.79
C GLU A 137 -8.25 -9.24 19.90
N ARG A 138 -7.88 -9.65 21.12
CA ARG A 138 -7.71 -8.71 22.24
C ARG A 138 -6.54 -7.75 22.02
N ILE A 139 -5.42 -8.24 21.49
CA ILE A 139 -4.26 -7.42 21.15
C ILE A 139 -4.64 -6.39 20.07
N ARG A 140 -5.36 -6.84 19.03
CA ARG A 140 -5.84 -6.01 17.93
C ARG A 140 -6.77 -4.90 18.40
N GLU A 141 -7.79 -5.21 19.20
CA GLU A 141 -8.73 -4.19 19.70
C GLU A 141 -8.03 -3.13 20.55
N LYS A 142 -7.03 -3.51 21.34
CA LYS A 142 -6.21 -2.54 22.08
C LYS A 142 -5.37 -1.67 21.14
N ARG A 143 -4.75 -2.25 20.11
CA ARG A 143 -3.93 -1.52 19.15
C ARG A 143 -4.74 -0.57 18.27
N LYS A 144 -6.00 -0.89 17.99
CA LYS A 144 -6.92 0.04 17.31
C LYS A 144 -7.10 1.36 18.06
N LEU A 145 -6.91 1.38 19.38
CA LEU A 145 -7.02 2.60 20.20
C LEU A 145 -5.79 3.53 20.08
N TRP A 146 -4.79 3.18 19.26
CA TRP A 146 -3.67 4.07 18.98
C TRP A 146 -4.14 5.36 18.32
N TRP A 147 -3.50 6.47 18.69
CA TRP A 147 -3.85 7.81 18.22
C TRP A 147 -3.87 7.90 16.68
N SER A 148 -2.98 7.17 15.99
CA SER A 148 -2.86 7.16 14.53
C SER A 148 -4.00 6.42 13.82
N PHE A 149 -4.79 5.63 14.54
CA PHE A 149 -5.98 4.94 14.03
C PHE A 149 -7.28 5.59 14.50
N GLN A 150 -7.20 6.68 15.26
CA GLN A 150 -8.36 7.47 15.63
C GLN A 150 -8.66 8.53 14.57
N PRO A 151 -9.93 8.91 14.38
CA PRO A 151 -10.28 10.05 13.55
C PRO A 151 -9.51 11.31 13.96
N ILE A 152 -9.10 12.12 12.99
CA ILE A 152 -8.46 13.41 13.26
C ILE A 152 -9.50 14.33 13.90
N LEU A 153 -9.15 14.90 15.05
CA LEU A 153 -9.99 15.85 15.78
C LEU A 153 -9.45 17.27 15.60
N GLU A 154 -10.37 18.23 15.50
CA GLU A 154 -10.01 19.64 15.55
C GLU A 154 -9.56 20.01 16.97
N VAL A 155 -8.34 20.55 17.09
CA VAL A 155 -7.77 20.97 18.37
C VAL A 155 -7.68 22.49 18.40
N LYS A 156 -8.28 23.11 19.40
CA LYS A 156 -8.16 24.55 19.64
C LYS A 156 -6.86 24.86 20.41
N THR A 157 -6.14 25.88 19.97
CA THR A 157 -4.97 26.42 20.65
C THR A 157 -5.40 27.45 21.71
N SER A 158 -4.60 27.62 22.77
CA SER A 158 -4.88 28.59 23.84
C SER A 158 -4.45 30.02 23.48
N LEU A 159 -3.57 30.18 22.49
CA LEU A 159 -3.02 31.47 22.09
C LEU A 159 -3.82 32.07 20.94
N ALA A 160 -4.58 33.12 21.22
CA ALA A 160 -5.34 33.90 20.24
C ALA A 160 -4.44 34.94 19.52
N ASP A 161 -3.25 34.54 19.08
CA ASP A 161 -2.35 35.41 18.31
C ASP A 161 -2.54 35.18 16.80
N ASN A 162 -2.34 36.18 15.95
CA ASN A 162 -2.53 36.09 14.49
C ASN A 162 -1.43 35.27 13.77
N LYS A 163 -0.82 34.30 14.46
CA LYS A 163 0.26 33.44 13.94
C LYS A 163 -0.28 32.12 13.42
N HIS A 164 0.49 31.47 12.57
CA HIS A 164 0.14 30.17 12.01
C HIS A 164 -0.14 29.15 13.15
N PRO A 165 -1.20 28.32 13.07
CA PRO A 165 -1.59 27.42 14.16
C PRO A 165 -0.49 26.48 14.64
N VAL A 166 0.39 26.03 13.73
CA VAL A 166 1.55 25.19 14.08
C VAL A 166 2.50 25.90 15.05
N ASP A 167 2.77 27.18 14.84
CA ASP A 167 3.65 27.95 15.71
C ASP A 167 3.04 28.13 17.10
N GLN A 168 1.71 28.30 17.17
CA GLN A 168 1.00 28.37 18.44
C GLN A 168 1.13 27.06 19.24
N PHE A 169 0.94 25.89 18.60
CA PHE A 169 1.16 24.59 19.24
C PHE A 169 2.58 24.41 19.76
N LEU A 170 3.58 24.87 18.99
CA LEU A 170 4.98 24.82 19.43
C LEU A 170 5.24 25.75 20.61
N LEU A 171 4.76 26.99 20.56
CA LEU A 171 4.92 27.98 21.63
C LEU A 171 4.24 27.54 22.92
N ASP A 172 3.01 27.01 22.85
CA ASP A 172 2.27 26.45 23.98
C ASP A 172 3.08 25.37 24.71
N LYS A 173 3.90 24.60 23.97
CA LYS A 173 4.81 23.62 24.55
C LYS A 173 6.14 24.22 25.01
N MET A 174 6.69 25.22 24.33
CA MET A 174 7.99 25.79 24.66
C MET A 174 7.98 26.66 25.92
N ILE A 175 6.94 27.49 26.10
CA ILE A 175 6.84 28.47 27.19
C ILE A 175 6.98 27.82 28.59
N PRO A 176 6.28 26.71 28.92
CA PRO A 176 6.42 26.06 30.23
C PRO A 176 7.83 25.52 30.53
N PHE A 177 8.63 25.25 29.50
CA PHE A 177 10.02 24.80 29.66
C PHE A 177 11.04 25.96 29.57
N GLY A 178 10.58 27.22 29.51
CA GLY A 178 11.45 28.39 29.38
C GLY A 178 12.21 28.46 28.05
N LEU A 179 11.77 27.70 27.03
CA LEU A 179 12.38 27.69 25.71
C LEU A 179 11.86 28.86 24.87
N LYS A 180 12.70 29.38 23.98
CA LYS A 180 12.35 30.46 23.04
C LYS A 180 12.69 30.03 21.61
N PRO A 181 11.88 30.42 20.59
CA PRO A 181 12.22 30.18 19.20
C PRO A 181 13.54 30.85 18.82
N ASN A 182 14.25 30.25 17.87
CA ASN A 182 15.39 30.91 17.24
C ASN A 182 14.91 32.12 16.43
N GLY A 183 15.80 33.10 16.25
CA GLY A 183 15.53 34.22 15.36
C GLY A 183 15.33 33.77 13.90
N ASN A 184 14.66 34.60 13.11
CA ASN A 184 14.45 34.34 11.70
C ASN A 184 15.77 34.20 10.94
N ALA A 185 15.79 33.34 9.94
CA ALA A 185 16.92 33.22 9.02
C ALA A 185 17.08 34.51 8.20
N ASN A 186 18.28 34.78 7.70
CA ASN A 186 18.51 35.92 6.81
C ASN A 186 17.77 35.73 5.46
N TYR A 187 17.53 36.84 4.75
CA TYR A 187 16.74 36.87 3.52
C TYR A 187 17.25 35.90 2.44
N HIS A 188 18.57 35.85 2.23
CA HIS A 188 19.17 34.95 1.25
C HIS A 188 18.94 33.48 1.60
N SER A 189 18.94 33.14 2.89
CA SER A 189 18.66 31.77 3.36
C SER A 189 17.21 31.38 3.13
N ILE A 190 16.27 32.30 3.40
CA ILE A 190 14.83 32.06 3.17
C ILE A 190 14.56 31.88 1.68
N LEU A 191 15.02 32.81 0.85
CA LEU A 191 14.89 32.76 -0.61
C LEU A 191 15.45 31.44 -1.18
N ARG A 192 16.68 31.07 -0.78
CA ARG A 192 17.33 29.83 -1.22
C ARG A 192 16.51 28.61 -0.80
N ARG A 193 16.00 28.57 0.43
CA ARG A 193 15.20 27.45 0.94
C ARG A 193 13.89 27.32 0.17
N LEU A 194 13.15 28.40 -0.03
CA LEU A 194 11.89 28.38 -0.80
C LEU A 194 12.12 27.86 -2.22
N SER A 195 13.13 28.41 -2.92
CA SER A 195 13.43 28.02 -4.30
C SER A 195 13.83 26.54 -4.41
N PHE A 196 14.81 26.07 -3.64
CA PHE A 196 15.23 24.66 -3.70
C PHE A 196 14.18 23.68 -3.16
N ALA A 197 13.38 24.08 -2.16
CA ALA A 197 12.33 23.22 -1.63
C ALA A 197 11.22 23.01 -2.66
N LEU A 198 10.74 24.09 -3.28
CA LEU A 198 9.58 24.06 -4.17
C LEU A 198 9.94 23.60 -5.58
N THR A 199 11.03 24.09 -6.16
CA THR A 199 11.39 23.81 -7.57
C THR A 199 12.67 23.00 -7.73
N GLY A 200 13.49 22.87 -6.68
CA GLY A 200 14.79 22.20 -6.76
C GLY A 200 15.86 23.00 -7.50
N LEU A 201 15.56 24.24 -7.91
CA LEU A 201 16.45 25.12 -8.63
C LEU A 201 16.91 26.30 -7.76
N PRO A 202 18.05 26.94 -8.09
CA PRO A 202 18.41 28.21 -7.47
C PRO A 202 17.49 29.36 -7.95
N PRO A 203 17.32 30.42 -7.14
CA PRO A 203 16.51 31.58 -7.52
C PRO A 203 17.17 32.38 -8.65
N THR A 204 16.37 32.90 -9.58
CA THR A 204 16.87 33.78 -10.66
C THR A 204 17.29 35.15 -10.10
N LEU A 205 18.05 35.93 -10.88
CA LEU A 205 18.44 37.29 -10.48
C LEU A 205 17.22 38.19 -10.24
N ASP A 206 16.19 38.08 -11.08
CA ASP A 206 14.96 38.86 -10.92
C ASP A 206 14.22 38.47 -9.64
N GLN A 207 14.12 37.17 -9.34
CA GLN A 207 13.55 36.67 -8.09
C GLN A 207 14.35 37.15 -6.87
N GLN A 208 15.69 37.18 -6.95
CA GLN A 208 16.55 37.70 -5.90
C GLN A 208 16.28 39.19 -5.64
N ASN A 209 16.30 40.01 -6.69
CA ASN A 209 16.08 41.45 -6.57
C ASN A 209 14.68 41.78 -6.04
N LEU A 210 13.65 41.10 -6.56
CA LEU A 210 12.27 41.27 -6.11
C LEU A 210 12.12 40.85 -4.65
N PHE A 211 12.62 39.67 -4.28
CA PHE A 211 12.50 39.16 -2.91
C PHE A 211 13.21 40.07 -1.90
N ILE A 212 14.43 40.55 -2.21
CA ILE A 212 15.18 41.47 -1.33
C ILE A 212 14.43 42.80 -1.18
N THR A 213 13.84 43.31 -2.25
CA THR A 213 13.08 44.56 -2.21
C THR A 213 11.86 44.42 -1.31
N LEU A 214 11.03 43.39 -1.55
CA LEU A 214 9.85 43.12 -0.73
C LEU A 214 10.21 42.81 0.73
N SER A 215 11.31 42.09 0.96
CA SER A 215 11.77 41.73 2.31
C SER A 215 12.14 42.93 3.18
N LYS A 216 12.51 44.07 2.56
CA LYS A 216 12.79 45.32 3.30
C LYS A 216 11.51 45.98 3.82
N GLU A 217 10.39 45.78 3.13
CA GLU A 217 9.09 46.30 3.52
C GLU A 217 8.40 45.34 4.50
N ASN A 218 8.24 44.09 4.10
CA ASN A 218 7.65 43.03 4.91
C ASN A 218 8.08 41.65 4.40
N ILE A 219 8.79 40.89 5.25
CA ILE A 219 9.29 39.56 4.90
C ILE A 219 8.16 38.55 4.63
N ASP A 220 7.01 38.68 5.31
CA ASP A 220 5.89 37.74 5.15
C ASP A 220 5.26 37.89 3.75
N ILE A 221 5.09 39.13 3.30
CA ILE A 221 4.61 39.43 1.93
C ILE A 221 5.60 38.90 0.89
N ALA A 222 6.91 39.05 1.13
CA ALA A 222 7.94 38.54 0.24
C ALA A 222 7.91 37.00 0.13
N ILE A 223 7.71 36.31 1.27
CA ILE A 223 7.59 34.85 1.34
C ILE A 223 6.33 34.38 0.60
N GLU A 224 5.18 34.98 0.88
CA GLU A 224 3.90 34.61 0.26
C GLU A 224 3.97 34.79 -1.25
N LYS A 225 4.38 35.97 -1.72
CA LYS A 225 4.47 36.28 -3.14
C LYS A 225 5.42 35.34 -3.88
N LEU A 226 6.60 35.08 -3.33
CA LEU A 226 7.56 34.17 -3.95
C LEU A 226 7.05 32.73 -3.93
N THR A 227 6.44 32.28 -2.84
CA THR A 227 5.89 30.92 -2.72
C THR A 227 4.85 30.69 -3.80
N ASP A 228 3.91 31.61 -3.94
CA ASP A 228 2.89 31.63 -4.99
C ASP A 228 3.49 31.52 -6.40
N ASP A 229 4.50 32.34 -6.70
CA ASP A 229 5.13 32.34 -8.02
C ASP A 229 5.90 31.04 -8.29
N LEU A 230 6.52 30.44 -7.27
CA LEU A 230 7.20 29.15 -7.37
C LEU A 230 6.22 27.98 -7.52
N LEU A 231 5.11 27.97 -6.78
CA LEU A 231 4.07 26.94 -6.89
C LEU A 231 3.40 26.93 -8.27
N ARG A 232 3.23 28.11 -8.90
CA ARG A 232 2.71 28.22 -10.27
C ARG A 232 3.73 27.83 -11.35
N SER A 233 5.01 27.68 -11.00
CA SER A 233 6.04 27.34 -11.99
C SER A 233 5.95 25.87 -12.43
N PRO A 234 6.20 25.53 -13.70
CA PRO A 234 6.19 24.14 -14.16
C PRO A 234 7.15 23.23 -13.38
N GLN A 235 8.25 23.80 -12.89
CA GLN A 235 9.31 23.09 -12.15
C GLN A 235 8.84 22.60 -10.78
N PHE A 236 7.78 23.18 -10.21
CA PHE A 236 7.17 22.67 -8.99
C PHE A 236 6.69 21.23 -9.17
N GLY A 237 5.87 20.98 -10.19
CA GLY A 237 5.39 19.64 -10.52
C GLY A 237 6.51 18.67 -10.88
N GLU A 238 7.56 19.12 -11.59
CA GLU A 238 8.74 18.30 -11.88
C GLU A 238 9.48 17.87 -10.61
N ARG A 239 9.68 18.80 -9.67
CA ARG A 239 10.35 18.55 -8.40
C ARG A 239 9.56 17.61 -7.50
N TRP A 240 8.26 17.85 -7.37
CA TRP A 240 7.40 17.10 -6.45
C TRP A 240 6.98 15.75 -7.02
N ALA A 241 6.82 15.62 -8.34
CA ALA A 241 6.58 14.33 -8.97
C ALA A 241 7.71 13.34 -8.68
N ARG A 242 8.97 13.81 -8.61
CA ARG A 242 10.11 12.95 -8.24
C ARG A 242 9.95 12.35 -6.84
N HIS A 243 9.56 13.15 -5.85
CA HIS A 243 9.33 12.64 -4.49
C HIS A 243 8.16 11.66 -4.44
N TRP A 244 7.09 11.91 -5.20
CA TRP A 244 5.98 10.96 -5.31
C TRP A 244 6.41 9.64 -5.97
N MET A 245 7.18 9.74 -7.05
CA MET A 245 7.73 8.60 -7.78
C MET A 245 8.62 7.70 -6.90
N ASP A 246 9.37 8.28 -5.96
CA ASP A 246 10.17 7.52 -4.98
C ASP A 246 9.28 6.59 -4.12
N TRP A 247 8.08 7.04 -3.72
CA TRP A 247 7.14 6.25 -2.91
C TRP A 247 6.53 5.08 -3.67
N VAL A 248 6.11 5.32 -4.93
CA VAL A 248 5.51 4.30 -5.79
C VAL A 248 6.53 3.48 -6.57
N ARG A 249 7.84 3.67 -6.28
CA ARG A 249 8.96 2.93 -6.87
C ARG A 249 9.04 3.04 -8.39
N TYR A 250 8.71 4.22 -8.92
CA TYR A 250 8.78 4.48 -10.35
C TYR A 250 10.10 4.00 -10.96
N ALA A 251 10.01 3.28 -12.07
CA ALA A 251 11.15 2.88 -12.86
C ALA A 251 10.78 2.88 -14.35
N ASP A 252 11.77 3.14 -15.21
CA ASP A 252 11.60 3.01 -16.67
C ASP A 252 11.79 1.57 -17.15
N SER A 253 12.32 0.69 -16.29
CA SER A 253 12.57 -0.73 -16.51
C SER A 253 12.32 -1.55 -15.26
N HIS A 254 12.23 -2.87 -15.39
CA HIS A 254 11.84 -3.74 -14.29
C HIS A 254 12.97 -4.10 -13.32
N GLY A 255 14.24 -3.77 -13.62
CA GLY A 255 15.36 -3.92 -12.69
C GLY A 255 15.85 -5.35 -12.44
N SER A 256 15.49 -6.31 -13.30
CA SER A 256 15.86 -7.74 -13.21
C SER A 256 16.93 -8.13 -14.25
N GLU A 257 17.30 -9.41 -14.32
CA GLU A 257 18.20 -9.96 -15.34
C GLU A 257 17.65 -9.65 -16.75
N GLY A 258 18.47 -8.93 -17.53
CA GLY A 258 18.11 -8.44 -18.87
C GLY A 258 17.28 -7.14 -18.90
N ASP A 259 16.80 -6.68 -17.75
CA ASP A 259 16.19 -5.37 -17.50
C ASP A 259 15.17 -4.89 -18.57
N PRO A 260 14.06 -5.63 -18.78
CA PRO A 260 13.05 -5.23 -19.76
C PRO A 260 12.42 -3.89 -19.37
N LYS A 261 12.22 -3.03 -20.37
CA LYS A 261 11.55 -1.72 -20.19
C LYS A 261 10.11 -1.91 -19.72
N ILE A 262 9.66 -1.04 -18.83
CA ILE A 262 8.24 -0.93 -18.45
C ILE A 262 7.54 -0.12 -19.55
N PRO A 263 6.64 -0.72 -20.34
CA PRO A 263 6.04 -0.03 -21.47
C PRO A 263 5.29 1.23 -21.01
N ASN A 264 5.59 2.36 -21.64
CA ASN A 264 4.97 3.66 -21.37
C ASN A 264 5.14 4.21 -19.94
N ALA A 265 6.12 3.75 -19.15
CA ALA A 265 6.35 4.26 -17.79
C ALA A 265 6.39 5.80 -17.72
N PHE A 266 7.09 6.44 -18.66
CA PHE A 266 7.17 7.91 -18.75
C PHE A 266 5.81 8.63 -18.76
N ARG A 267 4.72 7.98 -19.19
CA ARG A 267 3.37 8.56 -19.16
C ARG A 267 2.89 8.78 -17.74
N TYR A 268 3.22 7.87 -16.83
CA TYR A 268 2.93 8.00 -15.40
C TYR A 268 3.71 9.15 -14.76
N ARG A 269 5.02 9.26 -15.04
CA ARG A 269 5.81 10.43 -14.63
C ARG A 269 5.17 11.73 -15.09
N ASN A 270 4.85 11.82 -16.37
CA ASN A 270 4.28 13.04 -16.94
C ASN A 270 2.87 13.33 -16.39
N TYR A 271 2.09 12.30 -16.07
CA TYR A 271 0.80 12.41 -15.37
C TYR A 271 0.97 13.04 -13.99
N LEU A 272 1.93 12.59 -13.18
CA LEU A 272 2.19 13.17 -11.86
C LEU A 272 2.59 14.64 -11.95
N ILE A 273 3.49 14.97 -12.88
CA ILE A 273 3.93 16.37 -13.10
C ILE A 273 2.73 17.26 -13.43
N ARG A 274 1.84 16.80 -14.33
CA ARG A 274 0.62 17.54 -14.68
C ARG A 274 -0.35 17.64 -13.52
N ALA A 275 -0.59 16.55 -12.79
CA ALA A 275 -1.52 16.52 -11.67
C ALA A 275 -1.09 17.50 -10.55
N LEU A 276 0.20 17.53 -10.22
CA LEU A 276 0.74 18.44 -9.21
C LEU A 276 0.69 19.91 -9.67
N ASN A 277 1.04 20.20 -10.93
CA ASN A 277 0.94 21.56 -11.46
C ASN A 277 -0.52 22.05 -11.63
N GLN A 278 -1.48 21.13 -11.73
CA GLN A 278 -2.91 21.43 -11.79
C GLN A 278 -3.57 21.50 -10.41
N ASP A 279 -2.80 21.30 -9.34
CA ASP A 279 -3.31 21.25 -7.96
C ASP A 279 -4.45 20.23 -7.79
N VAL A 280 -4.28 19.04 -8.38
CA VAL A 280 -5.24 17.94 -8.19
C VAL A 280 -5.26 17.55 -6.71
N SER A 281 -6.46 17.51 -6.11
CA SER A 281 -6.60 17.21 -4.69
C SER A 281 -6.00 15.85 -4.34
N PHE A 282 -5.46 15.75 -3.12
CA PHE A 282 -4.86 14.50 -2.64
C PHE A 282 -5.83 13.32 -2.73
N ASP A 283 -7.09 13.51 -2.32
CA ASP A 283 -8.11 12.46 -2.38
C ASP A 283 -8.34 11.96 -3.81
N GLN A 284 -8.45 12.87 -4.78
CA GLN A 284 -8.59 12.50 -6.18
C GLN A 284 -7.34 11.78 -6.68
N LEU A 285 -6.15 12.27 -6.33
CA LEU A 285 -4.90 11.64 -6.74
C LEU A 285 -4.79 10.21 -6.19
N VAL A 286 -5.10 9.99 -4.91
CA VAL A 286 -5.13 8.65 -4.30
C VAL A 286 -6.16 7.75 -4.98
N LEU A 287 -7.38 8.23 -5.23
CA LEU A 287 -8.40 7.47 -5.96
C LEU A 287 -7.90 7.05 -7.35
N GLU A 288 -7.23 7.94 -8.08
CA GLU A 288 -6.65 7.63 -9.39
C GLU A 288 -5.59 6.51 -9.31
N HIS A 289 -4.79 6.47 -8.24
CA HIS A 289 -3.75 5.45 -8.06
C HIS A 289 -4.29 4.07 -7.69
N ILE A 290 -5.45 4.02 -7.03
CA ILE A 290 -6.08 2.76 -6.59
C ILE A 290 -7.05 2.22 -7.64
N ALA A 291 -7.88 3.08 -8.23
CA ALA A 291 -9.01 2.68 -9.08
C ALA A 291 -9.29 3.70 -10.20
N GLY A 292 -8.29 4.47 -10.63
CA GLY A 292 -8.46 5.54 -11.61
C GLY A 292 -9.03 5.09 -12.96
N ASP A 293 -8.86 3.82 -13.30
CA ASP A 293 -9.36 3.22 -14.53
C ASP A 293 -10.80 2.68 -14.41
N LEU A 294 -11.37 2.72 -13.20
CA LEU A 294 -12.76 2.37 -12.84
C LEU A 294 -13.63 3.59 -12.50
N LEU A 295 -13.06 4.80 -12.51
CA LEU A 295 -13.83 6.02 -12.22
C LEU A 295 -14.89 6.26 -13.30
N GLU A 296 -16.14 6.44 -12.87
CA GLU A 296 -17.25 6.80 -13.76
C GLU A 296 -17.06 8.17 -14.42
N LYS A 297 -16.43 9.10 -13.68
CA LYS A 297 -16.12 10.47 -14.13
C LYS A 297 -14.61 10.69 -14.05
N PRO A 298 -13.84 10.17 -15.01
CA PRO A 298 -12.39 10.34 -15.00
C PRO A 298 -12.00 11.79 -15.31
N ARG A 299 -10.83 12.20 -14.83
CA ARG A 299 -10.18 13.46 -15.19
C ARG A 299 -9.66 13.35 -16.61
N ILE A 300 -10.17 14.21 -17.49
CA ILE A 300 -9.78 14.28 -18.89
C ILE A 300 -8.85 15.47 -19.11
N ASN A 301 -7.75 15.22 -19.82
CA ASN A 301 -6.93 16.27 -20.39
C ASN A 301 -7.36 16.52 -21.83
N ASN A 302 -8.23 17.53 -22.01
CA ASN A 302 -8.82 17.86 -23.30
C ASN A 302 -7.76 18.25 -24.36
N ALA A 303 -6.67 18.90 -23.95
CA ALA A 303 -5.62 19.33 -24.86
C ALA A 303 -4.85 18.13 -25.45
N LEU A 304 -4.69 17.07 -24.67
CA LEU A 304 -4.02 15.84 -25.09
C LEU A 304 -4.99 14.76 -25.58
N GLY A 305 -6.29 14.89 -25.31
CA GLY A 305 -7.31 13.90 -25.62
C GLY A 305 -7.14 12.60 -24.81
N ILE A 306 -6.67 12.69 -23.57
CA ILE A 306 -6.37 11.52 -22.73
C ILE A 306 -7.14 11.53 -21.39
N ASN A 307 -7.46 10.33 -20.92
CA ASN A 307 -7.90 10.01 -19.57
C ASN A 307 -6.70 9.99 -18.63
N GLU A 308 -6.54 11.04 -17.83
CA GLU A 308 -5.47 11.13 -16.84
C GLU A 308 -5.68 10.13 -15.69
N SER A 309 -6.93 9.98 -15.23
CA SER A 309 -7.25 9.10 -14.10
C SER A 309 -6.83 7.65 -14.34
N ALA A 310 -7.02 7.14 -15.56
CA ALA A 310 -6.63 5.77 -15.92
C ALA A 310 -5.10 5.53 -15.87
N ILE A 311 -4.28 6.58 -15.86
CA ILE A 311 -2.82 6.45 -15.78
C ILE A 311 -2.37 6.13 -14.35
N GLY A 312 -3.10 6.58 -13.32
CA GLY A 312 -2.71 6.43 -11.91
C GLY A 312 -2.47 4.97 -11.49
N THR A 313 -3.25 4.05 -12.04
CA THR A 313 -3.14 2.60 -11.76
C THR A 313 -1.87 1.96 -12.34
N ALA A 314 -1.12 2.65 -13.20
CA ALA A 314 0.14 2.14 -13.74
C ALA A 314 1.18 1.84 -12.64
N GLN A 315 1.05 2.48 -11.47
CA GLN A 315 1.93 2.24 -10.32
C GLN A 315 1.99 0.77 -9.88
N PHE A 316 0.89 0.02 -10.05
CA PHE A 316 0.85 -1.42 -9.77
C PHE A 316 1.81 -2.24 -10.63
N ARG A 317 2.41 -1.64 -11.67
CA ARG A 317 3.38 -2.29 -12.55
C ARG A 317 4.84 -1.95 -12.25
N PHE A 318 5.12 -1.03 -11.33
CA PHE A 318 6.47 -0.74 -10.86
C PHE A 318 6.97 -1.78 -9.86
N VAL A 319 6.98 -3.04 -10.32
CA VAL A 319 7.42 -4.22 -9.58
C VAL A 319 8.60 -4.86 -10.32
N LEU A 320 9.49 -5.49 -9.57
CA LEU A 320 10.61 -6.26 -10.10
C LEU A 320 10.11 -7.41 -10.98
N HIS A 321 10.57 -7.52 -12.23
CA HIS A 321 10.11 -8.54 -13.20
C HIS A 321 11.21 -8.88 -14.23
N GLY A 322 11.40 -10.17 -14.50
CA GLY A 322 12.36 -10.67 -15.49
C GLY A 322 11.83 -10.74 -16.93
N PHE A 323 12.64 -11.27 -17.84
CA PHE A 323 12.22 -11.54 -19.23
C PHE A 323 11.24 -12.71 -19.35
N ALA A 324 11.44 -13.75 -18.55
CA ALA A 324 10.58 -14.93 -18.51
C ALA A 324 10.60 -15.51 -17.08
N PRO A 325 9.43 -15.89 -16.53
CA PRO A 325 9.39 -16.53 -15.22
C PRO A 325 10.02 -17.93 -15.31
N THR A 326 10.93 -18.23 -14.40
CA THR A 326 11.39 -19.61 -14.15
C THR A 326 10.35 -20.39 -13.34
N ASP A 327 9.63 -19.70 -12.45
CA ASP A 327 8.48 -20.19 -11.70
C ASP A 327 7.37 -19.12 -11.73
N ALA A 328 6.28 -19.41 -12.43
CA ALA A 328 5.18 -18.48 -12.62
C ALA A 328 4.37 -18.23 -11.34
N LEU A 329 4.25 -19.23 -10.46
CA LEU A 329 3.48 -19.08 -9.21
C LEU A 329 4.25 -18.21 -8.23
N ASP A 330 5.53 -18.50 -8.06
CA ASP A 330 6.43 -17.76 -7.19
C ASP A 330 6.61 -16.30 -7.64
N GLU A 331 6.69 -16.06 -8.96
CA GLU A 331 6.68 -14.69 -9.51
C GLU A 331 5.35 -13.97 -9.24
N HIS A 332 4.22 -14.64 -9.44
CA HIS A 332 2.90 -14.07 -9.15
C HIS A 332 2.78 -13.66 -7.68
N VAL A 333 3.18 -14.53 -6.75
CA VAL A 333 3.21 -14.24 -5.31
C VAL A 333 4.11 -13.04 -5.00
N ARG A 334 5.34 -13.01 -5.54
CA ARG A 334 6.25 -11.87 -5.33
C ARG A 334 5.68 -10.55 -5.83
N PHE A 335 5.02 -10.54 -6.99
CA PHE A 335 4.45 -9.31 -7.53
C PHE A 335 3.34 -8.78 -6.65
N THR A 336 2.42 -9.65 -6.26
CA THR A 336 1.31 -9.27 -5.39
C THR A 336 1.83 -8.81 -4.04
N ASP A 337 2.81 -9.49 -3.45
CA ASP A 337 3.46 -9.06 -2.22
C ASP A 337 4.10 -7.66 -2.36
N ASP A 338 4.81 -7.40 -3.46
CA ASP A 338 5.44 -6.10 -3.72
C ASP A 338 4.40 -4.98 -3.88
N GLN A 339 3.29 -5.26 -4.57
CA GLN A 339 2.17 -4.34 -4.72
C GLN A 339 1.53 -4.00 -3.36
N ILE A 340 1.29 -5.00 -2.51
CA ILE A 340 0.79 -4.77 -1.14
C ILE A 340 1.77 -3.85 -0.41
N ASP A 341 3.07 -4.18 -0.44
CA ASP A 341 4.10 -3.42 0.27
C ASP A 341 4.17 -1.96 -0.18
N ALA A 342 4.16 -1.70 -1.50
CA ALA A 342 4.22 -0.37 -2.07
C ALA A 342 2.95 0.43 -1.73
N VAL A 343 1.77 -0.14 -1.97
CA VAL A 343 0.48 0.55 -1.75
C VAL A 343 0.30 0.91 -0.28
N THR A 344 0.54 -0.03 0.63
CA THR A 344 0.26 0.20 2.06
C THR A 344 1.26 1.16 2.68
N LYS A 345 2.52 1.14 2.24
CA LYS A 345 3.52 2.13 2.69
C LYS A 345 3.22 3.52 2.14
N THR A 346 2.90 3.63 0.85
CA THR A 346 2.67 4.92 0.19
C THR A 346 1.40 5.61 0.68
N PHE A 347 0.28 4.88 0.77
CA PHE A 347 -1.03 5.51 1.02
C PHE A 347 -1.51 5.39 2.46
N LEU A 348 -1.04 4.40 3.22
CA LEU A 348 -1.44 4.20 4.62
C LEU A 348 -0.32 4.52 5.61
N GLY A 349 0.94 4.61 5.15
CA GLY A 349 2.10 4.74 6.03
C GLY A 349 2.35 3.49 6.88
N LEU A 350 1.87 2.32 6.45
CA LEU A 350 1.89 1.07 7.23
C LEU A 350 2.68 -0.04 6.54
N THR A 351 3.42 -0.82 7.33
CA THR A 351 4.22 -1.96 6.87
C THR A 351 3.41 -3.26 6.88
N VAL A 352 2.28 -3.28 6.18
CA VAL A 352 1.34 -4.42 6.15
C VAL A 352 2.03 -5.74 5.78
N SER A 353 3.08 -5.73 4.97
CA SER A 353 3.84 -6.92 4.53
C SER A 353 4.38 -7.79 5.66
N CYS A 354 4.63 -7.23 6.86
CA CYS A 354 5.01 -8.04 8.02
C CYS A 354 3.88 -9.01 8.44
N ALA A 355 2.63 -8.72 8.07
CA ALA A 355 1.48 -9.55 8.37
C ALA A 355 1.39 -10.82 7.49
N ARG A 356 2.26 -10.96 6.48
CA ARG A 356 2.29 -12.11 5.56
C ARG A 356 2.41 -13.45 6.28
N CYS A 357 3.35 -13.55 7.22
CA CYS A 357 3.68 -14.82 7.88
C CYS A 357 3.01 -14.99 9.25
N HIS A 358 2.61 -13.89 9.89
CA HIS A 358 2.01 -13.85 11.22
C HIS A 358 1.25 -12.53 11.39
N HIS A 359 0.35 -12.39 12.36
CA HIS A 359 -0.27 -11.09 12.65
C HIS A 359 0.78 -10.01 12.89
N HIS A 360 0.54 -8.78 12.41
CA HIS A 360 1.55 -7.73 12.40
C HIS A 360 2.14 -7.48 13.80
N LYS A 361 3.46 -7.34 13.88
CA LYS A 361 4.19 -7.29 15.16
C LYS A 361 3.77 -6.11 16.04
N PHE A 362 3.50 -4.97 15.42
CA PHE A 362 3.21 -3.71 16.12
C PHE A 362 1.77 -3.25 15.86
N ASP A 363 1.39 -3.03 14.62
CA ASP A 363 0.05 -2.54 14.25
C ASP A 363 -1.11 -3.54 14.43
N ALA A 364 -2.34 -3.02 14.37
CA ALA A 364 -3.60 -3.74 14.52
C ALA A 364 -4.02 -4.50 13.24
N ILE A 365 -3.06 -5.13 12.56
CA ILE A 365 -3.23 -5.73 11.23
C ILE A 365 -3.06 -7.23 11.33
N SER A 366 -4.11 -7.98 11.01
CA SER A 366 -4.11 -9.44 11.06
C SER A 366 -3.48 -10.04 9.81
N GLN A 367 -3.12 -11.33 9.88
CA GLN A 367 -2.72 -12.08 8.70
C GLN A 367 -3.88 -12.23 7.70
N ASP A 368 -5.12 -12.33 8.19
CA ASP A 368 -6.30 -12.35 7.33
C ASP A 368 -6.46 -11.04 6.55
N ASP A 369 -6.19 -9.89 7.17
CA ASP A 369 -6.21 -8.58 6.49
C ASP A 369 -5.18 -8.55 5.34
N TYR A 370 -3.99 -9.13 5.54
CA TYR A 370 -2.97 -9.26 4.48
C TYR A 370 -3.47 -10.13 3.33
N TYR A 371 -4.01 -11.32 3.62
CA TYR A 371 -4.46 -12.24 2.57
C TYR A 371 -5.75 -11.77 1.88
N ALA A 372 -6.56 -10.93 2.53
CA ALA A 372 -7.65 -10.23 1.86
C ALA A 372 -7.12 -9.25 0.79
N LEU A 373 -6.09 -8.45 1.11
CA LEU A 373 -5.43 -7.59 0.11
C LEU A 373 -4.74 -8.41 -0.98
N PHE A 374 -4.08 -9.50 -0.62
CA PHE A 374 -3.50 -10.43 -1.58
C PHE A 374 -4.56 -10.95 -2.54
N GLY A 375 -5.72 -11.38 -2.05
CA GLY A 375 -6.83 -11.83 -2.89
C GLY A 375 -7.36 -10.76 -3.84
N ILE A 376 -7.38 -9.48 -3.43
CA ILE A 376 -7.79 -8.37 -4.30
C ILE A 376 -6.75 -8.15 -5.41
N LEU A 377 -5.48 -8.01 -5.04
CA LEU A 377 -4.42 -7.62 -5.99
C LEU A 377 -3.98 -8.77 -6.91
N SER A 378 -3.96 -10.01 -6.42
CA SER A 378 -3.65 -11.20 -7.23
C SER A 378 -4.70 -11.47 -8.33
N ASN A 379 -5.95 -11.07 -8.11
CA ASN A 379 -7.00 -11.20 -9.13
C ASN A 379 -6.93 -10.09 -10.21
N GLY A 380 -6.11 -9.05 -10.01
CA GLY A 380 -5.86 -8.03 -11.02
C GLY A 380 -5.08 -8.62 -12.21
N ARG A 381 -5.61 -8.46 -13.44
CA ARG A 381 -4.89 -8.85 -14.66
C ARG A 381 -4.15 -7.65 -15.23
N PRO A 382 -2.80 -7.61 -15.16
CA PRO A 382 -2.05 -6.51 -15.73
C PRO A 382 -2.24 -6.49 -17.25
N ALA A 383 -2.69 -5.35 -17.77
CA ALA A 383 -2.88 -5.14 -19.19
C ALA A 383 -2.47 -3.70 -19.56
N GLN A 384 -2.04 -3.52 -20.80
CA GLN A 384 -1.90 -2.17 -21.34
C GLN A 384 -3.30 -1.65 -21.70
N LYS A 385 -3.65 -0.48 -21.17
CA LYS A 385 -4.92 0.18 -21.45
C LYS A 385 -4.70 1.36 -22.39
N VAL A 386 -5.60 1.52 -23.35
CA VAL A 386 -5.67 2.75 -24.15
C VAL A 386 -6.17 3.86 -23.22
N ILE A 387 -5.39 4.94 -23.12
CA ILE A 387 -5.68 6.06 -22.22
C ILE A 387 -6.33 7.24 -22.95
N ASP A 388 -6.80 7.04 -24.17
CA ASP A 388 -7.53 8.08 -24.90
C ASP A 388 -8.82 8.43 -24.15
N ASP A 389 -9.34 9.63 -24.42
CA ASP A 389 -10.64 10.06 -23.91
C ASP A 389 -11.71 8.97 -24.18
N PRO A 390 -12.39 8.45 -23.13
CA PRO A 390 -13.38 7.39 -23.30
C PRO A 390 -14.52 7.78 -24.25
N SER A 391 -14.86 9.07 -24.37
CA SER A 391 -15.89 9.53 -25.31
C SER A 391 -15.50 9.25 -26.77
N ILE A 392 -14.20 9.34 -27.10
CA ILE A 392 -13.66 9.02 -28.43
C ILE A 392 -13.64 7.52 -28.66
N ILE A 393 -13.20 6.75 -27.65
CA ILE A 393 -13.16 5.28 -27.75
C ILE A 393 -14.57 4.72 -27.94
N ASN A 394 -15.54 5.26 -27.22
CA ASN A 394 -16.90 4.74 -27.19
C ASN A 394 -17.76 5.17 -28.39
N GLU A 395 -17.32 6.18 -29.16
CA GLU A 395 -18.01 6.70 -30.35
C GLU A 395 -18.42 5.56 -31.30
N PHE A 396 -17.53 4.59 -31.50
CA PHE A 396 -17.73 3.48 -32.46
C PHE A 396 -18.25 2.19 -31.82
N ASN A 397 -18.57 2.16 -30.52
CA ASN A 397 -18.95 0.91 -29.85
C ASN A 397 -20.21 0.27 -30.46
N SER A 398 -21.21 1.08 -30.80
CA SER A 398 -22.45 0.61 -31.42
C SER A 398 -22.19 0.03 -32.82
N GLU A 399 -21.36 0.72 -33.61
CA GLU A 399 -20.97 0.27 -34.95
C GLU A 399 -20.16 -1.01 -34.90
N LEU A 400 -19.13 -1.08 -34.04
CA LEU A 400 -18.33 -2.29 -33.82
C LEU A 400 -19.19 -3.46 -33.37
N SER A 401 -20.18 -3.23 -32.49
CA SER A 401 -21.08 -4.28 -32.01
C SER A 401 -21.96 -4.81 -33.14
N SER A 402 -22.49 -3.91 -33.98
CA SER A 402 -23.27 -4.26 -35.17
C SER A 402 -22.41 -5.03 -36.19
N LEU A 403 -21.22 -4.51 -36.51
CA LEU A 403 -20.29 -5.10 -37.46
C LEU A 403 -19.83 -6.48 -36.99
N LYS A 404 -19.54 -6.66 -35.70
CA LYS A 404 -19.20 -7.96 -35.11
C LYS A 404 -20.31 -8.98 -35.34
N LEU A 405 -21.57 -8.59 -35.19
CA LEU A 405 -22.72 -9.46 -35.45
C LEU A 405 -22.85 -9.80 -36.94
N GLN A 406 -22.67 -8.81 -37.81
CA GLN A 406 -22.69 -9.00 -39.27
C GLN A 406 -21.58 -9.97 -39.72
N ILE A 407 -20.34 -9.75 -39.28
CA ILE A 407 -19.20 -10.63 -39.56
C ILE A 407 -19.51 -12.05 -39.06
N LYS A 408 -20.00 -12.19 -37.82
CA LYS A 408 -20.38 -13.50 -37.27
C LYS A 408 -21.42 -14.20 -38.15
N ASN A 409 -22.46 -13.48 -38.59
CA ASN A 409 -23.51 -14.05 -39.42
C ASN A 409 -23.01 -14.45 -40.81
N GLU A 410 -22.13 -13.65 -41.44
CA GLU A 410 -21.51 -14.03 -42.71
C GLU A 410 -20.57 -15.22 -42.56
N PHE A 411 -19.82 -15.31 -41.46
CA PHE A 411 -19.05 -16.50 -41.13
C PHE A 411 -19.94 -17.74 -41.00
N VAL A 412 -21.06 -17.63 -40.27
CA VAL A 412 -22.02 -18.74 -40.13
C VAL A 412 -22.62 -19.12 -41.48
N ARG A 413 -23.04 -18.15 -42.31
CA ARG A 413 -23.57 -18.42 -43.66
C ARG A 413 -22.53 -19.11 -44.54
N SER A 414 -21.29 -18.65 -44.51
CA SER A 414 -20.17 -19.27 -45.22
C SER A 414 -19.98 -20.72 -44.76
N TRP A 415 -20.00 -20.96 -43.45
CA TRP A 415 -19.88 -22.30 -42.88
C TRP A 415 -21.05 -23.22 -43.22
N MET A 416 -22.29 -22.73 -43.19
CA MET A 416 -23.49 -23.52 -43.50
C MET A 416 -23.61 -23.88 -44.98
N ARG A 417 -22.97 -23.12 -45.88
CA ARG A 417 -22.91 -23.45 -47.31
C ARG A 417 -21.92 -24.58 -47.60
N ILE A 418 -21.04 -24.90 -46.67
CA ILE A 418 -20.17 -26.06 -46.76
C ILE A 418 -21.02 -27.25 -46.32
N ASP A 419 -21.38 -28.11 -47.26
CA ASP A 419 -21.94 -29.43 -46.94
C ASP A 419 -20.81 -30.29 -46.39
N ILE A 420 -20.50 -30.09 -45.10
CA ILE A 420 -19.36 -30.71 -44.42
C ILE A 420 -19.43 -32.24 -44.52
N GLU A 421 -20.62 -32.82 -44.48
CA GLU A 421 -20.79 -34.27 -44.55
C GLU A 421 -20.49 -34.81 -45.94
N ASN A 422 -20.92 -34.14 -47.02
CA ASN A 422 -20.51 -34.48 -48.38
C ASN A 422 -19.05 -34.10 -48.68
N GLU A 423 -18.52 -32.99 -48.17
CA GLU A 423 -17.10 -32.64 -48.28
C GLU A 423 -16.23 -33.72 -47.63
N LEU A 424 -16.60 -34.21 -46.45
CA LEU A 424 -15.87 -35.27 -45.76
C LEU A 424 -16.04 -36.64 -46.45
N LYS A 425 -17.24 -36.98 -46.96
CA LYS A 425 -17.51 -38.27 -47.62
C LYS A 425 -16.99 -38.34 -49.07
N ASN A 426 -17.16 -37.27 -49.87
CA ASN A 426 -16.72 -37.21 -51.27
C ASN A 426 -15.23 -36.88 -51.43
N ASN A 427 -14.52 -36.55 -50.35
CA ASN A 427 -13.06 -36.40 -50.37
C ASN A 427 -12.27 -37.70 -50.40
N THR A 428 -12.93 -38.84 -50.56
CA THR A 428 -12.28 -40.15 -50.49
C THR A 428 -11.50 -40.55 -51.75
N LYS A 429 -11.57 -39.81 -52.87
CA LYS A 429 -10.85 -40.16 -54.12
C LYS A 429 -10.48 -39.00 -55.05
N LYS A 430 -10.04 -37.85 -54.55
CA LYS A 430 -9.33 -36.89 -55.41
C LYS A 430 -7.87 -36.78 -55.00
N THR A 431 -7.00 -36.92 -55.98
CA THR A 431 -5.58 -36.59 -55.89
C THR A 431 -5.46 -35.24 -55.18
N PRO A 432 -4.59 -35.11 -54.16
CA PRO A 432 -4.48 -33.88 -53.38
C PRO A 432 -4.30 -32.70 -54.32
N SER A 433 -5.21 -31.74 -54.26
CA SER A 433 -5.04 -30.45 -54.92
C SER A 433 -3.93 -29.70 -54.16
N ASP A 434 -2.92 -29.18 -54.86
CA ASP A 434 -1.90 -28.30 -54.27
C ASP A 434 -2.43 -26.87 -53.98
N GLN A 435 -3.75 -26.67 -54.02
CA GLN A 435 -4.37 -25.41 -53.62
C GLN A 435 -4.25 -25.19 -52.09
N THR A 436 -3.61 -24.08 -51.72
CA THR A 436 -3.22 -23.70 -50.36
C THR A 436 -4.37 -23.41 -49.38
N LEU A 437 -5.64 -23.47 -49.82
CA LEU A 437 -6.82 -23.15 -49.01
C LEU A 437 -7.66 -24.38 -48.62
N ASP A 438 -7.30 -25.58 -49.08
CA ASP A 438 -7.97 -26.81 -48.67
C ASP A 438 -7.39 -27.31 -47.32
N PHE A 439 -8.07 -26.94 -46.23
CA PHE A 439 -7.62 -27.27 -44.86
C PHE A 439 -7.57 -28.78 -44.57
N LEU A 440 -8.23 -29.61 -45.39
CA LEU A 440 -8.22 -31.07 -45.27
C LEU A 440 -7.15 -31.73 -46.15
N MET A 441 -6.44 -30.98 -47.00
CA MET A 441 -5.42 -31.47 -47.92
C MET A 441 -4.35 -32.37 -47.25
N PRO A 442 -3.78 -32.01 -46.08
CA PRO A 442 -2.79 -32.87 -45.42
C PRO A 442 -3.36 -34.24 -45.06
N TRP A 443 -4.60 -34.27 -44.56
CA TRP A 443 -5.29 -35.49 -44.17
C TRP A 443 -5.63 -36.36 -45.38
N LYS A 444 -6.14 -35.75 -46.47
CA LYS A 444 -6.43 -36.45 -47.73
C LYS A 444 -5.18 -37.10 -48.33
N LYS A 445 -4.07 -36.37 -48.34
CA LYS A 445 -2.79 -36.84 -48.89
C LYS A 445 -2.27 -38.05 -48.11
N LEU A 446 -2.30 -37.97 -46.79
CA LEU A 446 -1.92 -39.09 -45.91
C LEU A 446 -2.83 -40.31 -46.09
N TYR A 447 -4.14 -40.10 -46.14
CA TYR A 447 -5.12 -41.18 -46.29
C TYR A 447 -5.03 -41.89 -47.65
N SER A 448 -4.50 -41.23 -48.68
CA SER A 448 -4.35 -41.80 -50.03
C SER A 448 -3.09 -42.67 -50.22
N LEU A 449 -2.15 -42.66 -49.27
CA LEU A 449 -0.84 -43.31 -49.39
C LEU A 449 -0.79 -44.62 -48.58
N LYS A 450 -0.02 -45.61 -49.04
CA LYS A 450 0.19 -46.89 -48.34
C LYS A 450 1.61 -47.01 -47.79
N ASP A 451 1.75 -47.68 -46.65
CA ASP A 451 3.00 -48.16 -46.06
C ASP A 451 4.14 -47.11 -46.02
N GLN A 452 5.27 -47.36 -46.68
CA GLN A 452 6.47 -46.51 -46.58
C GLN A 452 6.28 -45.10 -47.16
N GLU A 453 5.35 -44.92 -48.09
CA GLU A 453 5.02 -43.61 -48.68
C GLU A 453 4.31 -42.71 -47.66
N PHE A 454 3.51 -43.30 -46.76
CA PHE A 454 2.86 -42.57 -45.67
C PHE A 454 3.89 -41.95 -44.73
N SER A 455 4.88 -42.74 -44.29
CA SER A 455 5.90 -42.26 -43.34
C SER A 455 6.73 -41.13 -43.94
N LYS A 456 7.10 -41.20 -45.22
CA LYS A 456 7.81 -40.11 -45.91
C LYS A 456 6.96 -38.84 -46.00
N GLU A 457 5.69 -38.99 -46.36
CA GLU A 457 4.79 -37.84 -46.49
C GLU A 457 4.45 -37.22 -45.13
N TRP A 458 4.31 -38.04 -44.07
CA TRP A 458 4.14 -37.56 -42.71
C TRP A 458 5.32 -36.71 -42.24
N VAL A 459 6.55 -37.15 -42.51
CA VAL A 459 7.76 -36.36 -42.20
C VAL A 459 7.77 -35.05 -43.00
N ARG A 460 7.38 -35.08 -44.27
CA ARG A 460 7.29 -33.89 -45.13
C ARG A 460 6.25 -32.89 -44.61
N LEU A 461 5.05 -33.35 -44.23
CA LEU A 461 3.98 -32.52 -43.67
C LEU A 461 4.37 -31.95 -42.30
N ASN A 462 4.98 -32.75 -41.44
CA ASN A 462 5.51 -32.27 -40.15
C ASN A 462 6.56 -31.16 -40.35
N LYS A 463 7.43 -31.29 -41.38
CA LYS A 463 8.36 -30.22 -41.75
C LYS A 463 7.61 -28.98 -42.25
N GLN A 464 6.59 -29.13 -43.08
CA GLN A 464 5.78 -27.99 -43.55
C GLN A 464 5.03 -27.29 -42.43
N VAL A 465 4.52 -28.03 -41.42
CA VAL A 465 3.94 -27.45 -40.21
C VAL A 465 5.00 -26.65 -39.47
N LYS A 466 6.18 -27.20 -39.23
CA LYS A 466 7.29 -26.46 -38.59
C LYS A 466 7.73 -25.22 -39.39
N GLU A 467 7.79 -25.31 -40.71
CA GLU A 467 8.08 -24.17 -41.60
C GLU A 467 6.94 -23.15 -41.62
N SER A 468 5.69 -23.60 -41.49
CA SER A 468 4.51 -22.73 -41.38
C SER A 468 4.43 -22.07 -40.02
N GLU A 469 4.75 -22.78 -38.94
CA GLU A 469 4.91 -22.26 -37.58
C GLU A 469 6.07 -21.25 -37.55
N ALA A 470 7.20 -21.56 -38.17
CA ALA A 470 8.32 -20.62 -38.32
C ALA A 470 7.94 -19.41 -39.19
N ARG A 471 7.15 -19.58 -40.26
CA ARG A 471 6.60 -18.47 -41.06
C ARG A 471 5.53 -17.69 -40.30
N LEU A 472 4.73 -18.33 -39.47
CA LEU A 472 3.73 -17.69 -38.61
C LEU A 472 4.43 -16.96 -37.47
N GLU A 473 5.49 -17.49 -36.90
CA GLU A 473 6.38 -16.79 -35.98
C GLU A 473 7.09 -15.66 -36.68
N SER A 474 7.54 -15.84 -37.93
CA SER A 474 8.14 -14.79 -38.75
C SER A 474 7.13 -13.70 -39.12
N ARG A 475 5.86 -14.05 -39.36
CA ARG A 475 4.75 -13.10 -39.62
C ARG A 475 4.21 -12.46 -38.34
N ARG A 476 4.20 -13.17 -37.22
CA ARG A 476 4.00 -12.60 -35.88
C ARG A 476 5.14 -11.63 -35.55
N LYS A 477 6.34 -11.90 -36.06
CA LYS A 477 7.48 -10.97 -36.05
C LYS A 477 7.33 -9.86 -37.11
N ASN A 478 6.65 -10.13 -38.23
CA ASN A 478 6.47 -9.21 -39.38
C ASN A 478 5.02 -9.26 -39.91
N PHE A 479 4.20 -8.27 -39.51
CA PHE A 479 2.93 -7.82 -40.10
C PHE A 479 1.58 -8.33 -39.57
N ASN A 480 0.78 -7.37 -39.08
CA ASN A 480 -0.33 -6.79 -39.85
C ASN A 480 -0.79 -5.44 -39.28
N LYS A 481 -0.68 -4.37 -40.08
CA LYS A 481 -1.57 -3.21 -39.98
C LYS A 481 -1.92 -2.78 -41.40
N ASN A 482 -3.20 -2.46 -41.63
CA ASN A 482 -3.54 -1.42 -42.58
C ASN A 482 -2.62 -0.23 -42.28
N TYR A 483 -1.77 0.13 -43.24
CA TYR A 483 -0.85 1.24 -43.06
C TYR A 483 -1.55 2.51 -43.50
N TRP A 484 -1.81 3.39 -42.54
CA TRP A 484 -2.15 4.77 -42.84
C TRP A 484 -0.90 5.43 -43.44
N ASN A 485 -0.95 5.76 -44.73
CA ASN A 485 0.11 6.55 -45.35
C ASN A 485 0.00 8.01 -44.88
N LEU A 486 0.53 8.32 -43.69
CA LEU A 486 0.48 9.67 -43.13
C LEU A 486 1.30 10.70 -43.92
N GLY A 487 2.02 10.28 -44.97
CA GLY A 487 2.61 11.18 -45.97
C GLY A 487 1.58 11.74 -46.96
N GLU A 488 0.41 11.11 -47.09
CA GLU A 488 -0.71 11.60 -47.88
C GLU A 488 -1.62 12.48 -47.02
N GLN A 489 -1.83 13.71 -47.46
CA GLN A 489 -2.59 14.71 -46.69
C GLN A 489 -4.06 14.31 -46.52
N GLU A 490 -4.63 13.55 -47.46
CA GLU A 490 -5.99 13.01 -47.33
C GLU A 490 -6.05 11.92 -46.26
N ALA A 491 -5.12 10.96 -46.24
CA ALA A 491 -5.05 9.97 -45.17
C ALA A 491 -4.86 10.63 -43.78
N TYR A 492 -4.06 11.70 -43.70
CA TYR A 492 -3.88 12.46 -42.47
C TYR A 492 -5.14 13.20 -42.00
N LYS A 493 -5.95 13.74 -42.93
CA LYS A 493 -7.21 14.45 -42.60
C LYS A 493 -8.28 13.55 -42.01
N ILE A 494 -8.33 12.29 -42.45
CA ILE A 494 -9.37 11.33 -42.03
C ILE A 494 -8.89 10.49 -40.84
N TRP A 495 -7.59 10.50 -40.53
CA TRP A 495 -7.00 9.77 -39.43
C TRP A 495 -7.21 10.48 -38.09
N LYS A 496 -7.89 9.84 -37.14
CA LYS A 496 -7.96 10.32 -35.76
C LYS A 496 -6.68 9.93 -35.01
N LYS A 497 -6.08 10.90 -34.32
CA LYS A 497 -4.85 10.74 -33.52
C LYS A 497 -5.02 9.83 -32.30
N SER A 498 -6.26 9.61 -31.89
CA SER A 498 -6.70 8.77 -30.76
C SER A 498 -7.82 7.81 -31.19
N GLY A 499 -7.94 6.66 -30.52
CA GLY A 499 -8.93 5.61 -30.79
C GLY A 499 -8.43 4.46 -31.69
N ILE A 500 -9.36 3.62 -32.16
CA ILE A 500 -9.05 2.42 -32.97
C ILE A 500 -8.81 2.70 -34.47
N GLY A 501 -8.78 3.98 -34.88
CA GLY A 501 -8.48 4.37 -36.25
C GLY A 501 -9.51 3.86 -37.27
N LEU A 502 -10.75 3.62 -36.84
CA LEU A 502 -11.90 3.52 -37.72
C LEU A 502 -12.43 4.94 -37.92
N SER A 503 -12.45 5.37 -39.17
CA SER A 503 -13.17 6.56 -39.63
C SER A 503 -13.99 6.21 -40.85
#